data_AF-A0A0A1PAH6-F1
#
_entry.id   AF-A0A0A1PAH6-F1
#
_cell.length_a   1.000
_cell.length_b   1.000
_cell.length_c   1.000
_cell.angle_alpha   90.00
_cell.angle_beta   90.00
_cell.angle_gamma   90.00
#
_symmetry.space_group_name_H-M   'P 1'
#
loop_
_entity.id
_entity.type
_entity.pdbx_description
1 polymer ?
#
loop_
_entity_poly.entity_id
_entity_poly.type
_entity_poly.pdbx_seq_one_letter_code
_entity_poly.pdbx_strand_id
1 'polypeptide(L)'
;MALEIHSLAYFVRTLQRRSMKQAAADLGVRTSTVSRALGVLEYELATKLLVRRPDGVVASFEGEQLNRSANLILNWTARLPDVVAGRPAAPGATMPADAAPALATLRALAGAPVSLRTLAHFALAVEERSISGAARRLNITQPTLGRRMAELERFLGVPLFARGRTGSSPTPAALSLHASAIEIEALARGILKRADIGFLHQVRDFRLGSVMPAGVDSNLAVLLAGIIEDYTRHDRNRFVSVSTGPAQFLMEQLLAGALDAAIVDTAEVPADFMRLEIARRPLLVMAPTSAYQDGDRAEDLIGRLPLALPMTGTGLRRAIDQLVAHGPDAPRRTIECGSIPVLMRLVINGACCTIIPEGALPQADPRVRALPLAGAALVTQLIWMPAKQDSAQVRLIRELVQQRPFA
;
A
#
# COMPACT_ATOMS: atom_id res chain seq x y z
N MET A 1 -22.19 -3.12 9.58
CA MET A 1 -21.39 -1.97 9.15
C MET A 1 -22.26 -0.99 8.37
N ALA A 2 -22.49 0.20 8.90
CA ALA A 2 -23.30 1.23 8.27
C ALA A 2 -22.39 2.43 7.99
N LEU A 3 -21.66 2.37 6.87
CA LEU A 3 -20.78 3.46 6.48
C LEU A 3 -21.61 4.72 6.22
N GLU A 4 -21.40 5.73 7.03
CA GLU A 4 -22.12 6.99 6.95
C GLU A 4 -21.50 7.93 5.91
N ILE A 5 -22.34 8.59 5.10
CA ILE A 5 -21.86 9.50 4.03
C ILE A 5 -21.09 10.69 4.63
N HIS A 6 -21.54 11.23 5.77
CA HIS A 6 -20.83 12.32 6.43
C HIS A 6 -19.42 11.93 6.89
N SER A 7 -19.20 10.66 7.26
CA SER A 7 -17.88 10.16 7.65
C SER A 7 -16.90 10.16 6.48
N LEU A 8 -17.36 9.83 5.28
CA LEU A 8 -16.56 9.95 4.04
C LEU A 8 -16.26 11.42 3.70
N ALA A 9 -17.23 12.32 3.87
CA ALA A 9 -17.01 13.75 3.64
C ALA A 9 -15.95 14.33 4.60
N TYR A 10 -16.00 13.91 5.87
CA TYR A 10 -15.01 14.31 6.89
C TYR A 10 -13.62 13.77 6.55
N PHE A 11 -13.54 12.52 6.09
CA PHE A 11 -12.30 11.86 5.70
C PHE A 11 -11.62 12.60 4.53
N VAL A 12 -12.35 12.79 3.43
CA VAL A 12 -11.84 13.49 2.24
C VAL A 12 -11.40 14.91 2.60
N ARG A 13 -12.19 15.65 3.39
CA ARG A 13 -11.82 17.02 3.76
C ARG A 13 -10.59 17.07 4.68
N THR A 14 -10.46 16.10 5.57
CA THR A 14 -9.29 15.99 6.46
C THR A 14 -8.02 15.79 5.64
N LEU A 15 -8.06 14.95 4.60
CA LEU A 15 -6.95 14.77 3.68
C LEU A 15 -6.62 16.03 2.87
N GLN A 16 -7.64 16.71 2.32
CA GLN A 16 -7.46 17.96 1.58
C GLN A 16 -6.79 19.06 2.40
N ARG A 17 -7.08 19.12 3.70
CA ARG A 17 -6.50 20.12 4.62
C ARG A 17 -5.26 19.65 5.38
N ARG A 18 -4.94 18.35 5.31
CA ARG A 18 -3.99 17.67 6.20
C ARG A 18 -4.22 17.99 7.68
N SER A 19 -5.46 18.28 8.07
CA SER A 19 -5.80 18.77 9.42
C SER A 19 -7.27 18.56 9.74
N MET A 20 -7.55 17.78 10.80
CA MET A 20 -8.92 17.58 11.30
C MET A 20 -9.54 18.89 11.81
N LYS A 21 -8.72 19.79 12.38
CA LYS A 21 -9.18 21.09 12.89
C LYS A 21 -9.67 21.99 11.76
N GLN A 22 -8.88 22.13 10.70
CA GLN A 22 -9.25 22.93 9.54
C GLN A 22 -10.42 22.30 8.77
N ALA A 23 -10.43 20.97 8.62
CA ALA A 23 -11.55 20.27 8.00
C ALA A 23 -12.86 20.50 8.76
N ALA A 24 -12.84 20.44 10.09
CA ALA A 24 -14.01 20.73 10.91
C ALA A 24 -14.51 22.18 10.72
N ALA A 25 -13.60 23.15 10.71
CA ALA A 25 -13.92 24.55 10.46
C ALA A 25 -14.54 24.76 9.07
N ASP A 26 -13.99 24.12 8.04
CA ASP A 26 -14.55 24.17 6.69
C ASP A 26 -15.95 23.59 6.63
N LEU A 27 -16.21 22.48 7.32
CA LEU A 27 -17.48 21.77 7.27
C LEU A 27 -18.53 22.31 8.24
N GLY A 28 -18.19 23.31 9.06
CA GLY A 28 -19.11 23.91 10.02
C GLY A 28 -19.44 22.99 11.21
N VAL A 29 -18.54 22.08 11.57
CA VAL A 29 -18.72 21.12 12.66
C VAL A 29 -17.58 21.23 13.69
N ARG A 30 -17.75 20.63 14.87
CA ARG A 30 -16.68 20.57 15.88
C ARG A 30 -15.59 19.58 15.47
N THR A 31 -14.34 19.87 15.83
CA THR A 31 -13.20 18.95 15.58
C THR A 31 -13.39 17.59 16.24
N SER A 32 -14.03 17.54 17.43
CA SER A 32 -14.39 16.29 18.09
C SER A 32 -15.41 15.46 17.30
N THR A 33 -16.32 16.10 16.56
CA THR A 33 -17.27 15.42 15.67
C THR A 33 -16.53 14.72 14.52
N VAL A 34 -15.60 15.43 13.87
CA VAL A 34 -14.75 14.87 12.81
C VAL A 34 -13.92 13.72 13.35
N SER A 35 -13.20 13.93 14.46
CA SER A 35 -12.35 12.90 15.07
C SER A 35 -13.15 11.65 15.45
N ARG A 36 -14.35 11.80 16.03
CA ARG A 36 -15.20 10.67 16.42
C ARG A 36 -15.67 9.88 15.21
N ALA A 37 -16.18 10.56 14.20
CA ALA A 37 -16.67 9.92 12.98
C ALA A 37 -15.55 9.20 12.21
N LEU A 38 -14.35 9.78 12.15
CA LEU A 38 -13.18 9.11 11.57
C LEU A 38 -12.75 7.90 12.40
N GLY A 39 -12.80 7.98 13.73
CA GLY A 39 -12.54 6.83 14.60
C GLY A 39 -13.56 5.70 14.41
N VAL A 40 -14.84 6.03 14.25
CA VAL A 40 -15.89 5.05 13.90
C VAL A 40 -15.64 4.47 12.51
N LEU A 41 -15.25 5.29 11.53
CA LEU A 41 -14.94 4.83 10.17
C LEU A 41 -13.75 3.86 10.15
N GLU A 42 -12.66 4.20 10.85
CA GLU A 42 -11.50 3.31 11.02
C GLU A 42 -11.86 2.03 11.77
N TYR A 43 -12.73 2.12 12.78
CA TYR A 43 -13.21 0.96 13.53
C TYR A 43 -14.09 0.05 12.67
N GLU A 44 -15.05 0.61 11.93
CA GLU A 44 -15.90 -0.14 11.02
C GLU A 44 -15.08 -0.84 9.94
N LEU A 45 -14.11 -0.14 9.34
CA LEU A 45 -13.23 -0.72 8.31
C LEU A 45 -12.05 -1.53 8.89
N ALA A 46 -11.91 -1.56 10.22
CA ALA A 46 -10.80 -2.14 10.96
C ALA A 46 -9.42 -1.88 10.37
N THR A 47 -9.18 -0.64 9.95
CA THR A 47 -7.90 -0.21 9.43
C THR A 47 -7.64 1.23 9.80
N LYS A 48 -6.36 1.58 9.93
CA LYS A 48 -5.96 2.98 10.07
C LYS A 48 -5.99 3.62 8.71
N LEU A 49 -6.74 4.71 8.59
CA LEU A 49 -6.89 5.46 7.35
C LEU A 49 -6.01 6.71 7.34
N LEU A 50 -5.64 7.19 8.53
CA LEU A 50 -4.91 8.44 8.72
C LEU A 50 -3.67 8.22 9.59
N VAL A 51 -2.55 8.80 9.18
CA VAL A 51 -1.27 8.78 9.91
C VAL A 51 -0.88 10.21 10.27
N ARG A 52 -0.40 10.40 11.50
CA ARG A 52 0.15 11.69 11.96
C ARG A 52 1.60 11.82 11.49
N ARG A 53 1.94 12.97 10.94
CA ARG A 53 3.28 13.39 10.55
C ARG A 53 3.56 14.80 11.11
N PRO A 54 4.84 15.24 11.14
CA PRO A 54 5.18 16.60 11.57
C PRO A 54 4.47 17.70 10.76
N ASP A 55 4.15 17.43 9.49
CA ASP A 55 3.47 18.33 8.56
C ASP A 55 1.92 18.20 8.56
N GLY A 56 1.36 17.38 9.48
CA GLY A 56 -0.08 17.25 9.69
C GLY A 56 -0.59 15.82 9.59
N VAL A 57 -1.80 15.66 9.08
CA VAL A 57 -2.47 14.36 8.91
C VAL A 57 -2.42 13.97 7.44
N VAL A 58 -1.89 12.78 7.15
CA VAL A 58 -1.85 12.22 5.79
C VAL A 58 -2.60 10.90 5.74
N ALA A 59 -2.92 10.43 4.54
CA ALA A 59 -3.51 9.12 4.35
C ALA A 59 -2.49 8.01 4.65
N SER A 60 -2.95 6.91 5.23
CA SER A 60 -2.25 5.63 5.11
C SER A 60 -2.42 5.08 3.68
N PHE A 61 -1.76 3.95 3.37
CA PHE A 61 -2.00 3.24 2.11
C PHE A 61 -3.48 2.90 1.91
N GLU A 62 -4.14 2.37 2.94
CA GLU A 62 -5.56 2.04 2.94
C GLU A 62 -6.42 3.31 2.83
N GLY A 63 -5.97 4.40 3.44
CA GLY A 63 -6.57 5.73 3.28
C GLY A 63 -6.54 6.24 1.84
N GLU A 64 -5.43 6.10 1.12
CA GLU A 64 -5.33 6.50 -0.28
C GLU A 64 -6.29 5.70 -1.18
N GLN A 65 -6.40 4.39 -0.92
CA GLN A 65 -7.32 3.51 -1.63
C GLN A 65 -8.78 3.88 -1.34
N LEU A 66 -9.12 4.17 -0.08
CA LEU A 66 -10.45 4.64 0.30
C LEU A 66 -10.77 5.99 -0.35
N ASN A 67 -9.80 6.92 -0.39
CA ASN A 67 -10.00 8.29 -0.86
C ASN A 67 -10.55 8.36 -2.29
N ARG A 68 -10.05 7.50 -3.20
CA ARG A 68 -10.58 7.41 -4.58
C ARG A 68 -12.06 7.02 -4.60
N SER A 69 -12.41 5.94 -3.90
CA SER A 69 -13.81 5.48 -3.84
C SER A 69 -14.72 6.46 -3.09
N ALA A 70 -14.21 7.11 -2.04
CA ALA A 70 -14.93 8.12 -1.29
C ALA A 70 -15.26 9.35 -2.16
N ASN A 71 -14.31 9.84 -2.96
CA ASN A 71 -14.56 10.94 -3.89
C ASN A 71 -15.69 10.61 -4.88
N LEU A 72 -15.65 9.42 -5.48
CA LEU A 72 -16.70 8.95 -6.40
C LEU A 72 -18.06 8.90 -5.69
N ILE A 73 -18.14 8.21 -4.54
CA ILE A 73 -19.39 8.08 -3.78
C ILE A 73 -19.97 9.44 -3.42
N LEU A 74 -19.14 10.38 -2.94
CA LEU A 74 -19.59 11.72 -2.54
C LEU A 74 -20.10 12.51 -3.76
N ASN A 75 -19.39 12.45 -4.89
CA ASN A 75 -19.80 13.12 -6.12
C ASN A 75 -21.13 12.55 -6.66
N TRP A 76 -21.32 11.23 -6.63
CA TRP A 76 -22.59 10.60 -7.00
C TRP A 76 -23.72 10.97 -6.03
N THR A 77 -23.46 10.92 -4.73
CA THR A 77 -24.46 11.22 -3.69
C THR A 77 -24.93 12.68 -3.77
N ALA A 78 -24.02 13.60 -4.09
CA ALA A 78 -24.32 15.03 -4.22
C ALA A 78 -25.31 15.36 -5.35
N ARG A 79 -25.39 14.50 -6.38
CA ARG A 79 -26.26 14.70 -7.55
C ARG A 79 -27.66 14.11 -7.37
N LEU A 80 -27.88 13.28 -6.35
CA LEU A 80 -29.17 12.62 -6.14
C LEU A 80 -30.35 13.61 -6.09
N PRO A 81 -30.27 14.78 -5.44
CA PRO A 81 -31.36 15.76 -5.48
C PRO A 81 -31.66 16.29 -6.89
N ASP A 82 -30.64 16.49 -7.73
CA ASP A 82 -30.82 16.99 -9.10
C ASP A 82 -31.43 15.92 -10.01
N VAL A 83 -31.01 14.66 -9.85
CA VAL A 83 -31.57 13.50 -10.56
C VAL A 83 -33.07 13.40 -10.30
N VAL A 84 -33.47 13.55 -9.04
CA VAL A 84 -34.89 13.46 -8.67
C VAL A 84 -35.69 14.68 -9.10
N ALA A 85 -35.07 15.86 -9.16
CA ALA A 85 -35.70 17.08 -9.69
C ALA A 85 -35.87 17.05 -11.23
N GLY A 86 -35.43 16.00 -11.93
CA GLY A 86 -35.50 15.90 -13.39
C GLY A 86 -34.61 16.92 -14.10
N ARG A 87 -33.64 17.51 -13.40
CA ARG A 87 -32.67 18.44 -14.00
C ARG A 87 -31.64 17.61 -14.77
N PRO A 88 -31.38 17.89 -16.07
CA PRO A 88 -30.37 17.16 -16.81
C PRO A 88 -29.02 17.32 -16.10
N ALA A 89 -28.33 16.21 -15.88
CA ALA A 89 -26.90 16.25 -15.57
C ALA A 89 -26.24 17.06 -16.70
N ALA A 90 -25.50 18.12 -16.35
CA ALA A 90 -24.97 19.07 -17.33
C ALA A 90 -24.36 18.35 -18.56
N PRO A 91 -24.80 18.66 -19.80
CA PRO A 91 -24.26 18.04 -21.00
C PRO A 91 -22.77 18.40 -21.11
N GLY A 92 -21.89 17.39 -21.11
CA GLY A 92 -20.44 17.55 -21.07
C GLY A 92 -19.76 17.10 -19.77
N ALA A 93 -20.52 16.60 -18.77
CA ALA A 93 -19.94 15.93 -17.61
C ALA A 93 -19.51 14.49 -17.93
N THR A 94 -18.60 14.30 -18.89
CA THR A 94 -17.65 13.19 -18.79
C THR A 94 -16.98 13.32 -17.43
N MET A 95 -17.18 12.31 -16.59
CA MET A 95 -16.64 12.24 -15.23
C MET A 95 -15.18 12.73 -15.18
N PRO A 96 -14.83 13.72 -14.34
CA PRO A 96 -13.48 13.68 -13.80
C PRO A 96 -13.49 12.52 -12.79
N ALA A 97 -13.08 11.34 -13.28
CA ALA A 97 -12.80 10.19 -12.45
C ALA A 97 -11.93 10.67 -11.26
N ASP A 98 -12.37 10.36 -10.04
CA ASP A 98 -11.65 10.56 -8.79
C ASP A 98 -11.41 12.01 -8.31
N ALA A 99 -11.92 13.04 -9.00
CA ALA A 99 -11.69 14.43 -8.58
C ALA A 99 -12.28 14.73 -7.20
N ALA A 100 -11.48 15.44 -6.39
CA ALA A 100 -11.84 15.87 -5.05
C ALA A 100 -13.15 16.70 -5.08
N PRO A 101 -14.19 16.31 -4.31
CA PRO A 101 -15.43 17.06 -4.23
C PRO A 101 -15.19 18.51 -3.77
N ALA A 102 -15.94 19.44 -4.37
CA ALA A 102 -15.93 20.83 -3.95
C ALA A 102 -16.39 20.98 -2.49
N LEU A 103 -15.95 22.04 -1.80
CA LEU A 103 -16.31 22.27 -0.41
C LEU A 103 -17.83 22.39 -0.20
N ALA A 104 -18.55 23.02 -1.14
CA ALA A 104 -20.01 23.12 -1.08
C ALA A 104 -20.68 21.74 -1.03
N THR A 105 -20.20 20.80 -1.85
CA THR A 105 -20.65 19.40 -1.84
C THR A 105 -20.37 18.73 -0.50
N LEU A 106 -19.14 18.86 0.01
CA LEU A 106 -18.75 18.26 1.28
C LEU A 106 -19.56 18.82 2.45
N ARG A 107 -19.89 20.13 2.45
CA ARG A 107 -20.75 20.76 3.45
C ARG A 107 -22.18 20.23 3.41
N ALA A 108 -22.75 20.08 2.23
CA ALA A 108 -24.10 19.53 2.08
C ALA A 108 -24.18 18.09 2.62
N LEU A 109 -23.16 17.28 2.35
CA LEU A 109 -23.10 15.88 2.76
C LEU A 109 -22.63 15.68 4.22
N ALA A 110 -21.91 16.64 4.80
CA ALA A 110 -21.44 16.63 6.18
C ALA A 110 -22.57 16.59 7.22
N GLY A 111 -23.77 17.05 6.86
CA GLY A 111 -24.98 17.00 7.69
C GLY A 111 -26.01 15.98 7.21
N ALA A 112 -25.72 15.21 6.17
CA ALA A 112 -26.70 14.27 5.60
C ALA A 112 -26.87 13.04 6.51
N PRO A 113 -28.09 12.72 6.97
CA PRO A 113 -28.37 11.53 7.78
C PRO A 113 -28.56 10.30 6.88
N VAL A 114 -27.63 10.08 5.94
CA VAL A 114 -27.70 9.01 4.94
C VAL A 114 -26.47 8.14 5.04
N SER A 115 -26.70 6.82 5.02
CA SER A 115 -25.65 5.79 5.00
C SER A 115 -25.65 5.05 3.67
N LEU A 116 -24.51 4.45 3.30
CA LEU A 116 -24.43 3.57 2.13
C LEU A 116 -25.40 2.38 2.21
N ARG A 117 -25.65 1.90 3.43
CA ARG A 117 -26.65 0.87 3.70
C ARG A 117 -28.07 1.34 3.35
N THR A 118 -28.41 2.59 3.64
CA THR A 118 -29.71 3.17 3.29
C THR A 118 -29.91 3.20 1.77
N LEU A 119 -28.89 3.58 1.00
CA LEU A 119 -28.94 3.57 -0.46
C LEU A 119 -29.04 2.15 -1.05
N ALA A 120 -28.30 1.18 -0.47
CA ALA A 120 -28.40 -0.23 -0.87
C ALA A 120 -29.79 -0.82 -0.61
N HIS A 121 -30.35 -0.53 0.57
CA HIS A 121 -31.71 -0.95 0.92
C HIS A 121 -32.77 -0.29 0.03
N PHE A 122 -32.56 0.97 -0.37
CA PHE A 122 -33.43 1.67 -1.33
C PHE A 122 -33.43 0.97 -2.70
N ALA A 123 -32.25 0.67 -3.25
CA ALA A 123 -32.12 -0.02 -4.54
C ALA A 123 -32.91 -1.34 -4.52
N LEU A 124 -32.73 -2.15 -3.47
CA LEU A 124 -33.48 -3.39 -3.30
C LEU A 124 -35.00 -3.17 -3.17
N ALA A 125 -35.44 -2.13 -2.47
CA ALA A 125 -36.88 -1.82 -2.35
C ALA A 125 -37.51 -1.40 -3.68
N VAL A 126 -36.74 -0.78 -4.58
CA VAL A 126 -37.17 -0.49 -5.96
C VAL A 126 -37.25 -1.77 -6.79
N GLU A 127 -36.24 -2.66 -6.71
CA GLU A 127 -36.25 -3.97 -7.39
C GLU A 127 -37.45 -4.83 -6.97
N GLU A 128 -37.70 -4.96 -5.67
CA GLU A 128 -38.83 -5.70 -5.11
C GLU A 128 -40.18 -5.02 -5.32
N ARG A 129 -40.17 -3.77 -5.82
CA ARG A 129 -41.35 -2.88 -5.95
C ARG A 129 -42.18 -2.79 -4.67
N SER A 130 -41.56 -3.01 -3.52
CA SER A 130 -42.24 -3.09 -2.22
C SER A 130 -41.24 -2.97 -1.07
N ILE A 131 -41.51 -2.06 -0.14
CA ILE A 131 -40.77 -1.96 1.13
C ILE A 131 -40.96 -3.24 1.94
N SER A 132 -42.17 -3.79 2.00
CA SER A 132 -42.42 -5.05 2.72
C SER A 132 -41.73 -6.25 2.07
N GLY A 133 -41.63 -6.28 0.74
CA GLY A 133 -40.87 -7.28 -0.02
C GLY A 133 -39.39 -7.24 0.31
N ALA A 134 -38.78 -6.06 0.16
CA ALA A 134 -37.36 -5.87 0.48
C ALA A 134 -37.03 -6.11 1.95
N ALA A 135 -37.89 -5.73 2.89
CA ALA A 135 -37.69 -6.02 4.31
C ALA A 135 -37.60 -7.52 4.59
N ARG A 136 -38.47 -8.34 3.97
CA ARG A 136 -38.41 -9.81 4.06
C ARG A 136 -37.11 -10.34 3.47
N ARG A 137 -36.71 -9.88 2.28
CA ARG A 137 -35.47 -10.33 1.62
C ARG A 137 -34.20 -9.95 2.40
N LEU A 138 -34.22 -8.81 3.10
CA LEU A 138 -33.14 -8.35 3.98
C LEU A 138 -33.16 -8.99 5.38
N ASN A 139 -34.17 -9.82 5.70
CA ASN A 139 -34.42 -10.34 7.04
C ASN A 139 -34.49 -9.24 8.12
N ILE A 140 -35.14 -8.12 7.82
CA ILE A 140 -35.40 -7.03 8.78
C ILE A 140 -36.89 -6.72 8.87
N THR A 141 -37.30 -6.08 9.96
CA THR A 141 -38.69 -5.64 10.13
C THR A 141 -39.04 -4.51 9.14
N GLN A 142 -40.25 -4.52 8.58
CA GLN A 142 -40.74 -3.47 7.69
C GLN A 142 -40.71 -2.05 8.30
N PRO A 143 -41.03 -1.82 9.59
CA PRO A 143 -40.88 -0.49 10.22
C PRO A 143 -39.43 0.03 10.24
N THR A 144 -38.44 -0.87 10.30
CA THR A 144 -37.02 -0.49 10.25
C THR A 144 -36.60 -0.03 8.86
N LEU A 145 -37.05 -0.74 7.82
CA LEU A 145 -36.79 -0.32 6.44
C LEU A 145 -37.56 0.96 6.08
N GLY A 146 -38.83 1.06 6.50
CA GLY A 146 -39.67 2.24 6.27
C GLY A 146 -39.09 3.52 6.87
N ARG A 147 -38.52 3.44 8.09
CA ARG A 147 -37.82 4.59 8.70
C ARG A 147 -36.62 5.06 7.87
N ARG A 148 -35.81 4.13 7.36
CA ARG A 148 -34.66 4.46 6.49
C ARG A 148 -35.10 5.09 5.17
N MET A 149 -36.21 4.63 4.58
CA MET A 149 -36.76 5.23 3.36
C MET A 149 -37.24 6.65 3.64
N ALA A 150 -37.94 6.88 4.75
CA ALA A 150 -38.39 8.21 5.15
C ALA A 150 -37.23 9.19 5.42
N GLU A 151 -36.10 8.71 5.96
CA GLU A 151 -34.88 9.51 6.11
C GLU A 151 -34.29 9.92 4.75
N LEU A 152 -34.24 8.98 3.79
CA LEU A 152 -33.77 9.25 2.43
C LEU A 152 -34.71 10.22 1.69
N GLU A 153 -36.03 10.04 1.80
CA GLU A 153 -37.04 10.94 1.24
C GLU A 153 -36.90 12.36 1.82
N ARG A 154 -36.66 12.50 3.12
CA ARG A 154 -36.41 13.80 3.76
C ARG A 154 -35.14 14.46 3.25
N PHE A 155 -34.07 13.68 3.06
CA PHE A 155 -32.82 14.18 2.50
C PHE A 155 -32.99 14.68 1.05
N LEU A 156 -33.80 13.97 0.25
CA LEU A 156 -34.05 14.32 -1.16
C LEU A 156 -35.19 15.34 -1.35
N GLY A 157 -36.01 15.57 -0.32
CA GLY A 157 -37.14 16.49 -0.36
C GLY A 157 -38.36 16.00 -1.14
N VAL A 158 -38.42 14.69 -1.44
CA VAL A 158 -39.39 14.09 -2.39
C VAL A 158 -39.78 12.68 -1.96
N PRO A 159 -41.05 12.26 -2.18
CA PRO A 159 -41.46 10.89 -1.91
C PRO A 159 -40.90 9.91 -2.94
N LEU A 160 -40.28 8.85 -2.46
CA LEU A 160 -39.72 7.76 -3.27
C LEU A 160 -40.69 6.58 -3.36
N PHE A 161 -41.57 6.42 -2.36
CA PHE A 161 -42.60 5.38 -2.38
C PHE A 161 -43.99 5.95 -2.14
N ALA A 162 -44.94 5.59 -2.99
CA ALA A 162 -46.35 5.89 -2.80
C ALA A 162 -47.01 4.80 -1.94
N ARG A 163 -47.94 5.19 -1.06
CA ARG A 163 -48.79 4.23 -0.32
C ARG A 163 -49.99 3.84 -1.18
N GLY A 164 -50.30 2.55 -1.27
CA GLY A 164 -51.45 2.01 -1.99
C GLY A 164 -52.13 0.86 -1.22
N ARG A 165 -53.24 0.35 -1.78
CA ARG A 165 -54.08 -0.71 -1.16
C ARG A 165 -53.32 -2.02 -0.91
N THR A 166 -52.28 -2.31 -1.68
CA THR A 166 -51.49 -3.56 -1.61
C THR A 166 -50.10 -3.36 -0.98
N GLY A 167 -49.82 -2.16 -0.45
CA GLY A 167 -48.51 -1.81 0.12
C GLY A 167 -47.92 -0.56 -0.51
N SER A 168 -46.59 -0.49 -0.55
CA SER A 168 -45.84 0.65 -1.10
C SER A 168 -45.34 0.35 -2.52
N SER A 169 -45.39 1.32 -3.45
CA SER A 169 -44.81 1.18 -4.80
C SER A 169 -43.82 2.32 -5.10
N PRO A 170 -42.77 2.08 -5.91
CA PRO A 170 -41.82 3.13 -6.30
C PRO A 170 -42.50 4.27 -7.07
N THR A 171 -42.16 5.52 -6.77
CA THR A 171 -42.55 6.70 -7.56
C THR A 171 -41.65 6.85 -8.80
N PRO A 172 -42.02 7.68 -9.79
CA PRO A 172 -41.12 8.01 -10.91
C PRO A 172 -39.75 8.53 -10.44
N ALA A 173 -39.75 9.35 -9.38
CA ALA A 173 -38.55 9.83 -8.71
C ALA A 173 -37.63 8.69 -8.22
N ALA A 174 -38.21 7.64 -7.62
CA ALA A 174 -37.44 6.47 -7.21
C ALA A 174 -36.88 5.67 -8.39
N LEU A 175 -37.64 5.56 -9.48
CA LEU A 175 -37.17 4.88 -10.68
C LEU A 175 -35.99 5.62 -11.33
N SER A 176 -36.04 6.95 -11.40
CA SER A 176 -34.94 7.78 -11.91
C SER A 176 -33.68 7.68 -11.04
N LEU A 177 -33.84 7.56 -9.72
CA LEU A 177 -32.73 7.45 -8.78
C LEU A 177 -32.05 6.08 -8.78
N HIS A 178 -32.77 5.03 -9.23
CA HIS A 178 -32.36 3.64 -9.08
C HIS A 178 -30.97 3.34 -9.63
N ALA A 179 -30.66 3.81 -10.85
CA ALA A 179 -29.36 3.59 -11.47
C ALA A 179 -28.20 4.20 -10.64
N SER A 180 -28.36 5.44 -10.15
CA SER A 180 -27.33 6.07 -9.30
C SER A 180 -27.17 5.36 -7.96
N ALA A 181 -28.25 4.82 -7.39
CA ALA A 181 -28.17 4.06 -6.14
C ALA A 181 -27.40 2.74 -6.33
N ILE A 182 -27.57 2.05 -7.46
CA ILE A 182 -26.81 0.83 -7.82
C ILE A 182 -25.32 1.16 -7.97
N GLU A 183 -24.97 2.25 -8.65
CA GLU A 183 -23.57 2.64 -8.84
C GLU A 183 -22.87 2.95 -7.50
N ILE A 184 -23.53 3.72 -6.63
CA ILE A 184 -23.00 4.01 -5.28
C ILE A 184 -22.85 2.73 -4.47
N GLU A 185 -23.81 1.81 -4.58
CA GLU A 185 -23.79 0.53 -3.87
C GLU A 185 -22.68 -0.40 -4.38
N ALA A 186 -22.41 -0.43 -5.69
CA ALA A 186 -21.28 -1.15 -6.28
C ALA A 186 -19.93 -0.62 -5.76
N LEU A 187 -19.77 0.70 -5.70
CA LEU A 187 -18.59 1.36 -5.11
C LEU A 187 -18.46 1.02 -3.61
N ALA A 188 -19.57 1.06 -2.88
CA ALA A 188 -19.63 0.73 -1.45
C ALA A 188 -19.23 -0.73 -1.19
N ARG A 189 -19.74 -1.69 -1.98
CA ARG A 189 -19.32 -3.09 -1.94
C ARG A 189 -17.84 -3.24 -2.24
N GLY A 190 -17.29 -2.44 -3.16
CA GLY A 190 -15.85 -2.39 -3.39
C GLY A 190 -15.06 -2.00 -2.14
N ILE A 191 -15.52 -0.99 -1.40
CA ILE A 191 -14.90 -0.56 -0.12
C ILE A 191 -15.02 -1.66 0.93
N LEU A 192 -16.21 -2.20 1.15
CA LEU A 192 -16.47 -3.20 2.19
C LEU A 192 -15.79 -4.53 1.89
N LYS A 193 -15.77 -4.98 0.62
CA LYS A 193 -15.01 -6.17 0.22
C LYS A 193 -13.53 -5.98 0.52
N ARG A 194 -12.97 -4.78 0.31
CA ARG A 194 -11.59 -4.43 0.68
C ARG A 194 -11.38 -4.28 2.20
N ALA A 195 -12.41 -3.93 2.96
CA ALA A 195 -12.35 -3.76 4.40
C ALA A 195 -12.56 -5.08 5.18
N ASP A 196 -13.41 -5.99 4.69
CA ASP A 196 -13.50 -7.38 5.16
C ASP A 196 -12.20 -8.16 4.86
N ILE A 197 -11.58 -7.84 3.71
CA ILE A 197 -10.17 -8.10 3.38
C ILE A 197 -9.29 -7.48 4.48
N GLY A 198 -9.38 -6.17 4.74
CA GLY A 198 -8.62 -5.44 5.78
C GLY A 198 -8.63 -6.01 7.21
N PHE A 199 -9.77 -6.49 7.71
CA PHE A 199 -9.90 -7.10 9.05
C PHE A 199 -9.18 -8.46 9.15
N LEU A 200 -9.26 -9.28 8.10
CA LEU A 200 -8.54 -10.55 8.01
C LEU A 200 -7.04 -10.33 7.74
N HIS A 201 -6.71 -9.25 7.04
CA HIS A 201 -5.34 -8.89 6.67
C HIS A 201 -4.50 -8.33 7.80
N GLN A 202 -5.05 -7.56 8.74
CA GLN A 202 -4.26 -7.16 9.92
C GLN A 202 -3.78 -8.34 10.77
N VAL A 203 -4.47 -9.49 10.71
CA VAL A 203 -4.10 -10.71 11.44
C VAL A 203 -3.34 -11.71 10.57
N ARG A 204 -3.34 -11.57 9.23
CA ARG A 204 -2.82 -12.58 8.28
C ARG A 204 -1.84 -12.08 7.23
N ASP A 205 -1.69 -10.77 7.08
CA ASP A 205 -0.75 -10.20 6.12
C ASP A 205 0.64 -10.10 6.70
N PHE A 206 1.62 -10.32 5.83
CA PHE A 206 3.03 -10.22 6.18
C PHE A 206 3.64 -9.06 5.42
N ARG A 207 4.12 -8.06 6.17
CA ARG A 207 4.77 -6.87 5.65
C ARG A 207 6.28 -7.07 5.71
N LEU A 208 6.87 -7.45 4.58
CA LEU A 208 8.28 -7.76 4.47
C LEU A 208 9.05 -6.56 3.91
N GLY A 209 10.05 -6.10 4.65
CA GLY A 209 11.09 -5.22 4.12
C GLY A 209 12.16 -6.02 3.39
N SER A 210 12.76 -5.48 2.33
CA SER A 210 13.99 -6.02 1.79
C SER A 210 14.89 -4.93 1.24
N VAL A 211 16.21 -5.10 1.40
CA VAL A 211 17.15 -4.35 0.57
C VAL A 211 16.91 -4.65 -0.91
N MET A 212 17.24 -3.69 -1.77
CA MET A 212 16.98 -3.81 -3.20
C MET A 212 17.84 -4.94 -3.81
N PRO A 213 17.24 -5.94 -4.49
CA PRO A 213 18.01 -6.96 -5.19
C PRO A 213 18.90 -6.38 -6.29
N ALA A 214 20.05 -6.99 -6.52
CA ALA A 214 21.00 -6.53 -7.53
C ALA A 214 20.54 -6.77 -8.98
N GLY A 215 19.54 -7.63 -9.16
CA GLY A 215 18.96 -7.98 -10.46
C GLY A 215 17.95 -9.11 -10.33
N VAL A 216 17.23 -9.40 -11.40
CA VAL A 216 16.20 -10.46 -11.43
C VAL A 216 16.76 -11.85 -11.14
N ASP A 217 18.01 -12.10 -11.54
CA ASP A 217 18.70 -13.39 -11.34
C ASP A 217 19.54 -13.44 -10.06
N SER A 218 19.49 -12.39 -9.23
CA SER A 218 20.28 -12.38 -7.99
C SER A 218 19.70 -13.33 -6.94
N ASN A 219 20.56 -13.93 -6.11
CA ASN A 219 20.12 -14.85 -5.04
C ASN A 219 19.05 -14.24 -4.13
N LEU A 220 19.12 -12.93 -3.86
CA LEU A 220 18.10 -12.24 -3.07
C LEU A 220 16.76 -12.14 -3.82
N ALA A 221 16.76 -11.86 -5.13
CA ALA A 221 15.53 -11.83 -5.92
C ALA A 221 14.88 -13.22 -5.98
N VAL A 222 15.69 -14.27 -6.19
CA VAL A 222 15.25 -15.67 -6.20
C VAL A 222 14.68 -16.07 -4.83
N LEU A 223 15.36 -15.73 -3.74
CA LEU A 223 14.89 -15.98 -2.38
C LEU A 223 13.54 -15.28 -2.14
N LEU A 224 13.44 -13.97 -2.43
CA LEU A 224 12.22 -13.20 -2.23
C LEU A 224 11.05 -13.75 -3.04
N ALA A 225 11.25 -14.00 -4.34
CA ALA A 225 10.22 -14.58 -5.19
C ALA A 225 9.74 -15.92 -4.61
N GLY A 226 10.69 -16.75 -4.19
CA GLY A 226 10.43 -18.02 -3.56
C GLY A 226 9.61 -17.96 -2.27
N ILE A 227 10.00 -17.09 -1.36
CA ILE A 227 9.29 -16.82 -0.12
C ILE A 227 7.86 -16.37 -0.43
N ILE A 228 7.68 -15.43 -1.36
CA ILE A 228 6.37 -14.89 -1.72
C ILE A 228 5.49 -15.99 -2.33
N GLU A 229 6.05 -16.82 -3.21
CA GLU A 229 5.34 -17.97 -3.79
C GLU A 229 4.87 -18.96 -2.71
N ASP A 230 5.76 -19.37 -1.80
CA ASP A 230 5.40 -20.36 -0.78
C ASP A 230 4.42 -19.77 0.23
N TYR A 231 4.61 -18.50 0.61
CA TYR A 231 3.71 -17.82 1.53
C TYR A 231 2.30 -17.68 0.93
N THR A 232 2.19 -17.34 -0.35
CA THR A 232 0.90 -17.24 -1.07
C THR A 232 0.25 -18.60 -1.33
N ARG A 233 1.05 -19.68 -1.50
CA ARG A 233 0.54 -21.06 -1.60
C ARG A 233 0.04 -21.60 -0.27
N HIS A 234 0.69 -21.25 0.84
CA HIS A 234 0.37 -21.75 2.18
C HIS A 234 -1.05 -21.36 2.62
N ASP A 235 -1.53 -20.19 2.19
CA ASP A 235 -2.93 -19.76 2.36
C ASP A 235 -3.26 -18.67 1.33
N ARG A 236 -4.12 -19.01 0.35
CA ARG A 236 -4.50 -18.15 -0.78
C ARG A 236 -5.20 -16.86 -0.37
N ASN A 237 -5.60 -16.73 0.91
CA ASN A 237 -6.24 -15.54 1.46
C ASN A 237 -5.26 -14.64 2.22
N ARG A 238 -3.96 -14.94 2.26
CA ARG A 238 -2.93 -14.07 2.89
C ARG A 238 -2.31 -13.14 1.87
N PHE A 239 -2.15 -11.87 2.21
CA PHE A 239 -1.43 -10.93 1.36
C PHE A 239 -0.02 -10.71 1.91
N VAL A 240 0.94 -10.63 1.00
CA VAL A 240 2.31 -10.22 1.30
C VAL A 240 2.53 -8.88 0.64
N SER A 241 2.96 -7.89 1.42
CA SER A 241 3.50 -6.66 0.85
C SER A 241 5.01 -6.67 1.02
N VAL A 242 5.72 -6.30 -0.05
CA VAL A 242 7.17 -6.18 -0.04
C VAL A 242 7.53 -4.72 -0.33
N SER A 243 8.21 -4.08 0.61
CA SER A 243 8.77 -2.74 0.42
C SER A 243 10.28 -2.82 0.36
N THR A 244 10.91 -2.04 -0.53
CA THR A 244 12.36 -2.01 -0.64
C THR A 244 12.97 -0.70 -0.17
N GLY A 245 14.16 -0.79 0.41
CA GLY A 245 14.90 0.38 0.87
C GLY A 245 16.23 0.03 1.53
N PRO A 246 17.04 1.04 1.90
CA PRO A 246 18.28 0.82 2.65
C PRO A 246 18.01 0.16 4.00
N ALA A 247 18.96 -0.62 4.52
CA ALA A 247 18.82 -1.34 5.80
C ALA A 247 18.38 -0.42 6.95
N GLN A 248 18.93 0.80 7.03
CA GLN A 248 18.57 1.78 8.06
C GLN A 248 17.09 2.17 8.02
N PHE A 249 16.57 2.46 6.82
CA PHE A 249 15.16 2.78 6.63
C PHE A 249 14.27 1.59 7.04
N LEU A 250 14.65 0.37 6.67
CA LEU A 250 13.88 -0.83 7.02
C LEU A 250 13.85 -1.07 8.54
N MET A 251 14.96 -0.84 9.23
CA MET A 251 15.01 -0.88 10.70
C MET A 251 14.10 0.16 11.35
N GLU A 252 14.08 1.39 10.83
CA GLU A 252 13.17 2.45 11.29
C GLU A 252 11.69 2.06 11.08
N GLN A 253 11.36 1.45 9.94
CA GLN A 253 10.01 0.96 9.67
C GLN A 253 9.59 -0.21 10.59
N LEU A 254 10.53 -1.08 10.97
CA LEU A 254 10.28 -2.14 11.96
C LEU A 254 9.99 -1.56 13.35
N LEU A 255 10.78 -0.57 13.79
CA LEU A 255 10.56 0.14 15.06
C LEU A 255 9.21 0.87 15.07
N ALA A 256 8.82 1.46 13.94
CA ALA A 256 7.53 2.12 13.78
C ALA A 256 6.34 1.14 13.67
N GLY A 257 6.58 -0.19 13.63
CA GLY A 257 5.56 -1.21 13.44
C GLY A 257 4.93 -1.21 12.04
N ALA A 258 5.58 -0.58 11.06
CA ALA A 258 5.15 -0.55 9.67
C ALA A 258 5.50 -1.85 8.92
N LEU A 259 6.54 -2.57 9.38
CA LEU A 259 6.96 -3.88 8.87
C LEU A 259 6.87 -4.95 9.96
N ASP A 260 6.73 -6.22 9.55
CA ASP A 260 6.76 -7.38 10.45
C ASP A 260 8.14 -8.03 10.52
N ALA A 261 8.86 -8.06 9.40
CA ALA A 261 10.26 -8.46 9.30
C ALA A 261 10.94 -7.74 8.13
N ALA A 262 12.27 -7.75 8.09
CA ALA A 262 13.03 -7.22 6.97
C ALA A 262 14.27 -8.08 6.65
N ILE A 263 14.62 -8.18 5.36
CA ILE A 263 15.91 -8.72 4.90
C ILE A 263 16.86 -7.55 4.67
N VAL A 264 17.98 -7.56 5.38
CA VAL A 264 19.00 -6.48 5.36
C VAL A 264 20.38 -7.02 4.99
N ASP A 265 21.21 -6.19 4.38
CA ASP A 265 22.57 -6.52 3.91
C ASP A 265 23.66 -5.93 4.82
N THR A 266 23.45 -5.95 6.13
CA THR A 266 24.40 -5.44 7.12
C THR A 266 24.71 -6.48 8.19
N ALA A 267 25.97 -6.53 8.61
CA ALA A 267 26.39 -7.31 9.78
C ALA A 267 26.01 -6.64 11.11
N GLU A 268 25.90 -5.31 11.11
CA GLU A 268 25.67 -4.47 12.29
C GLU A 268 24.17 -4.26 12.50
N VAL A 269 23.51 -5.26 13.11
CA VAL A 269 22.11 -5.16 13.54
C VAL A 269 22.08 -4.82 15.04
N PRO A 270 21.40 -3.72 15.46
CA PRO A 270 21.28 -3.35 16.88
C PRO A 270 20.67 -4.47 17.74
N ALA A 271 21.00 -4.49 19.03
CA ALA A 271 20.55 -5.52 19.97
C ALA A 271 19.02 -5.54 20.18
N ASP A 272 18.34 -4.45 19.84
CA ASP A 272 16.89 -4.31 19.95
C ASP A 272 16.12 -5.19 18.95
N PHE A 273 16.80 -5.76 17.96
CA PHE A 273 16.21 -6.63 16.94
C PHE A 273 16.58 -8.09 17.16
N MET A 274 15.63 -8.97 16.90
CA MET A 274 15.91 -10.38 16.65
C MET A 274 16.49 -10.53 15.25
N ARG A 275 17.42 -11.47 15.06
CA ARG A 275 18.12 -11.67 13.79
C ARG A 275 18.37 -13.14 13.48
N LEU A 276 18.39 -13.45 12.19
CA LEU A 276 18.79 -14.74 11.62
C LEU A 276 19.71 -14.46 10.42
N GLU A 277 20.96 -14.92 10.49
CA GLU A 277 21.87 -14.85 9.34
C GLU A 277 21.36 -15.80 8.24
N ILE A 278 21.06 -15.23 7.07
CA ILE A 278 20.58 -15.96 5.89
C ILE A 278 21.77 -16.46 5.10
N ALA A 279 22.73 -15.57 4.88
CA ALA A 279 23.90 -15.86 4.07
C ALA A 279 25.05 -14.91 4.39
N ARG A 280 26.26 -15.41 4.12
CA ARG A 280 27.49 -14.63 4.08
C ARG A 280 28.17 -14.92 2.75
N ARG A 281 28.19 -13.93 1.87
CA ARG A 281 28.68 -14.10 0.49
C ARG A 281 29.96 -13.29 0.25
N PRO A 282 31.04 -13.92 -0.26
CA PRO A 282 32.25 -13.19 -0.62
C PRO A 282 31.96 -12.05 -1.59
N LEU A 283 32.70 -10.96 -1.50
CA LEU A 283 32.64 -9.91 -2.52
C LEU A 283 33.55 -10.27 -3.70
N LEU A 284 33.11 -9.87 -4.88
CA LEU A 284 33.80 -10.05 -6.15
C LEU A 284 33.99 -8.69 -6.82
N VAL A 285 35.12 -8.49 -7.50
CA VAL A 285 35.29 -7.39 -8.45
C VAL A 285 34.84 -7.86 -9.82
N MET A 286 33.77 -7.25 -10.32
CA MET A 286 33.24 -7.47 -11.66
C MET A 286 33.76 -6.40 -12.62
N ALA A 287 34.28 -6.84 -13.76
CA ALA A 287 34.85 -5.96 -14.77
C ALA A 287 34.56 -6.49 -16.19
N PRO A 288 34.75 -5.67 -17.23
CA PRO A 288 34.64 -6.11 -18.61
C PRO A 288 35.68 -7.20 -18.89
N THR A 289 35.30 -8.28 -19.58
CA THR A 289 36.19 -9.40 -19.93
C THR A 289 37.46 -8.94 -20.65
N SER A 290 37.37 -7.89 -21.46
CA SER A 290 38.50 -7.28 -22.19
C SER A 290 39.51 -6.55 -21.29
N ALA A 291 39.18 -6.26 -20.04
CA ALA A 291 40.07 -5.56 -19.11
C ALA A 291 41.02 -6.49 -18.35
N TYR A 292 40.79 -7.81 -18.43
CA TYR A 292 41.56 -8.84 -17.73
C TYR A 292 42.89 -9.12 -18.42
N GLN A 293 43.93 -9.28 -17.62
CA GLN A 293 45.24 -9.78 -18.01
C GLN A 293 45.55 -11.08 -17.25
N ASP A 294 46.43 -11.91 -17.80
CA ASP A 294 46.80 -13.18 -17.17
C ASP A 294 47.49 -12.93 -15.83
N GLY A 295 46.95 -13.54 -14.77
CA GLY A 295 47.44 -13.38 -13.40
C GLY A 295 46.89 -12.18 -12.64
N ASP A 296 45.99 -11.37 -13.23
CA ASP A 296 45.36 -10.24 -12.54
C ASP A 296 44.65 -10.69 -11.24
N ARG A 297 44.78 -9.88 -10.20
CA ARG A 297 43.97 -9.93 -8.98
C ARG A 297 42.81 -8.93 -9.06
N ALA A 298 41.87 -9.03 -8.14
CA ALA A 298 40.73 -8.14 -8.05
C ALA A 298 41.16 -6.67 -7.83
N GLU A 299 42.19 -6.47 -7.01
CA GLU A 299 42.75 -5.16 -6.66
C GLU A 299 43.39 -4.47 -7.88
N ASP A 300 44.02 -5.22 -8.79
CA ASP A 300 44.63 -4.69 -10.02
C ASP A 300 43.59 -4.03 -10.93
N LEU A 301 42.38 -4.60 -11.00
CA LEU A 301 41.27 -4.05 -11.77
C LEU A 301 40.76 -2.73 -11.16
N ILE A 302 40.69 -2.65 -9.83
CA ILE A 302 40.28 -1.44 -9.08
C ILE A 302 41.28 -0.29 -9.33
N GLY A 303 42.58 -0.60 -9.35
CA GLY A 303 43.61 0.40 -9.61
C GLY A 303 43.66 0.89 -11.07
N ARG A 304 43.20 0.05 -12.02
CA ARG A 304 43.30 0.30 -13.48
C ARG A 304 42.05 0.97 -14.06
N LEU A 305 40.86 0.61 -13.58
CA LEU A 305 39.58 1.09 -14.10
C LEU A 305 38.90 2.07 -13.13
N PRO A 306 37.99 2.94 -13.61
CA PRO A 306 37.06 3.62 -12.71
C PRO A 306 36.27 2.60 -11.90
N LEU A 307 36.10 2.85 -10.60
CA LEU A 307 35.29 2.02 -9.70
C LEU A 307 33.90 2.61 -9.56
N ALA A 308 32.89 1.92 -10.06
CA ALA A 308 31.50 2.25 -9.78
C ALA A 308 31.09 1.72 -8.40
N LEU A 309 30.45 2.57 -7.62
CA LEU A 309 30.06 2.31 -6.24
C LEU A 309 28.57 2.59 -6.05
N PRO A 310 27.87 1.76 -5.26
CA PRO A 310 26.54 2.09 -4.80
C PRO A 310 26.56 3.34 -3.91
N MET A 311 25.42 4.00 -3.76
CA MET A 311 25.29 5.18 -2.90
C MET A 311 25.66 4.88 -1.45
N THR A 312 26.15 5.91 -0.76
CA THR A 312 26.40 5.91 0.68
C THR A 312 25.14 5.50 1.45
N GLY A 313 25.34 4.78 2.55
CA GLY A 313 24.25 4.26 3.39
C GLY A 313 23.69 2.89 3.00
N THR A 314 24.12 2.29 1.88
CA THR A 314 23.81 0.89 1.55
C THR A 314 24.77 -0.06 2.28
N GLY A 315 24.32 -1.29 2.59
CA GLY A 315 25.17 -2.29 3.26
C GLY A 315 26.37 -2.70 2.40
N LEU A 316 26.14 -2.89 1.09
CA LEU A 316 27.22 -3.10 0.12
C LEU A 316 28.24 -1.94 0.10
N ARG A 317 27.80 -0.68 0.10
CA ARG A 317 28.73 0.46 0.15
C ARG A 317 29.56 0.45 1.43
N ARG A 318 28.95 0.18 2.59
CA ARG A 318 29.67 0.09 3.87
C ARG A 318 30.72 -1.03 3.86
N ALA A 319 30.36 -2.21 3.33
CA ALA A 319 31.29 -3.32 3.19
C ALA A 319 32.46 -2.96 2.27
N ILE A 320 32.21 -2.26 1.16
CA ILE A 320 33.26 -1.77 0.26
C ILE A 320 34.15 -0.72 0.94
N ASP A 321 33.55 0.26 1.62
CA ASP A 321 34.30 1.33 2.29
C ASP A 321 35.28 0.76 3.35
N GLN A 322 34.89 -0.30 4.05
CA GLN A 322 35.77 -1.01 5.01
C GLN A 322 36.99 -1.67 4.37
N LEU A 323 36.95 -1.98 3.08
CA LEU A 323 38.01 -2.68 2.35
C LEU A 323 38.91 -1.72 1.57
N VAL A 324 38.30 -0.69 0.98
CA VAL A 324 38.98 0.25 0.07
C VAL A 324 39.57 1.44 0.82
N ALA A 325 39.19 1.66 2.09
CA ALA A 325 39.77 2.70 2.91
C ALA A 325 41.24 2.37 3.27
N HIS A 326 42.16 3.11 2.62
CA HIS A 326 43.56 3.34 3.01
C HIS A 326 44.65 2.35 2.53
N GLY A 327 44.39 1.56 1.49
CA GLY A 327 45.42 0.73 0.82
C GLY A 327 46.12 1.42 -0.37
N PRO A 328 47.29 0.91 -0.81
CA PRO A 328 47.97 1.36 -2.04
C PRO A 328 47.12 1.12 -3.32
N ASP A 329 46.10 0.25 -3.23
CA ASP A 329 45.21 -0.15 -4.32
C ASP A 329 43.91 0.67 -4.38
N ALA A 330 43.91 1.87 -3.81
CA ALA A 330 42.75 2.76 -3.84
C ALA A 330 42.36 3.14 -5.29
N PRO A 331 41.06 3.21 -5.61
CA PRO A 331 40.59 3.52 -6.96
C PRO A 331 41.02 4.92 -7.38
N ARG A 332 41.58 5.04 -8.60
CA ARG A 332 41.99 6.34 -9.15
C ARG A 332 40.81 7.26 -9.49
N ARG A 333 39.65 6.67 -9.80
CA ARG A 333 38.40 7.37 -10.15
C ARG A 333 37.22 6.59 -9.63
N THR A 334 36.24 7.27 -9.04
CA THR A 334 35.01 6.66 -8.54
C THR A 334 33.79 7.21 -9.26
N ILE A 335 32.80 6.35 -9.49
CA ILE A 335 31.49 6.72 -10.02
C ILE A 335 30.45 6.31 -8.96
N GLU A 336 29.62 7.23 -8.48
CA GLU A 336 28.54 6.86 -7.56
C GLU A 336 27.22 6.67 -8.33
N CYS A 337 26.55 5.54 -8.09
CA CYS A 337 25.30 5.20 -8.75
C CYS A 337 24.33 4.51 -7.78
N GLY A 338 23.17 5.10 -7.54
CA GLY A 338 22.13 4.51 -6.68
C GLY A 338 21.31 3.41 -7.33
N SER A 339 21.51 3.16 -8.62
CA SER A 339 20.79 2.14 -9.39
C SER A 339 21.72 1.00 -9.77
N ILE A 340 21.58 -0.14 -9.10
CA ILE A 340 22.39 -1.33 -9.41
C ILE A 340 22.25 -1.75 -10.88
N PRO A 341 21.06 -1.77 -11.51
CA PRO A 341 20.95 -2.10 -12.94
C PRO A 341 21.76 -1.17 -13.86
N VAL A 342 21.83 0.13 -13.53
CA VAL A 342 22.64 1.10 -14.29
C VAL A 342 24.13 0.84 -14.06
N LEU A 343 24.53 0.61 -12.80
CA LEU A 343 25.90 0.28 -12.45
C LEU A 343 26.37 -1.00 -13.18
N MET A 344 25.56 -2.07 -13.18
CA MET A 344 25.87 -3.31 -13.91
C MET A 344 26.00 -3.06 -15.42
N ARG A 345 25.14 -2.20 -15.99
CA ARG A 345 25.21 -1.82 -17.41
C ARG A 345 26.49 -1.04 -17.75
N LEU A 346 26.95 -0.15 -16.87
CA LEU A 346 28.22 0.58 -17.06
C LEU A 346 29.41 -0.38 -17.16
N VAL A 347 29.42 -1.41 -16.32
CA VAL A 347 30.44 -2.46 -16.34
C VAL A 347 30.36 -3.28 -17.63
N ILE A 348 29.17 -3.75 -17.99
CA ILE A 348 28.94 -4.50 -19.24
C ILE A 348 29.37 -3.71 -20.49
N ASN A 349 29.19 -2.39 -20.46
CA ASN A 349 29.55 -1.51 -21.57
C ASN A 349 31.05 -1.16 -21.61
N GLY A 350 31.86 -1.63 -20.67
CA GLY A 350 33.30 -1.39 -20.67
C GLY A 350 33.78 -0.15 -19.92
N ALA A 351 32.88 0.58 -19.24
CA ALA A 351 33.21 1.91 -18.72
C ALA A 351 33.92 1.89 -17.35
N CYS A 352 33.70 0.85 -16.55
CA CYS A 352 34.18 0.76 -15.17
C CYS A 352 34.25 -0.69 -14.69
N CYS A 353 34.85 -0.90 -13.52
CA CYS A 353 34.63 -2.09 -12.69
C CYS A 353 33.67 -1.75 -11.53
N THR A 354 33.17 -2.77 -10.85
CA THR A 354 32.37 -2.63 -9.63
C THR A 354 32.67 -3.76 -8.65
N ILE A 355 32.27 -3.60 -7.39
CA ILE A 355 32.25 -4.66 -6.40
C ILE A 355 30.80 -5.12 -6.17
N ILE A 356 30.59 -6.44 -6.17
CA ILE A 356 29.28 -7.08 -5.96
C ILE A 356 29.43 -8.32 -5.08
N PRO A 357 28.40 -8.77 -4.36
CA PRO A 357 28.43 -10.06 -3.68
C PRO A 357 28.36 -11.21 -4.68
N GLU A 358 28.98 -12.34 -4.34
CA GLU A 358 28.74 -13.62 -4.99
C GLU A 358 27.23 -13.92 -5.01
N GLY A 359 26.68 -14.28 -6.18
CA GLY A 359 25.24 -14.44 -6.40
C GLY A 359 24.51 -13.20 -6.91
N ALA A 360 25.20 -12.08 -7.13
CA ALA A 360 24.66 -10.92 -7.85
C ALA A 360 25.12 -10.84 -9.31
N LEU A 361 25.92 -11.81 -9.77
CA LEU A 361 26.39 -11.86 -11.15
C LEU A 361 25.21 -12.09 -12.12
N PRO A 362 25.11 -11.33 -13.22
CA PRO A 362 24.20 -11.71 -14.30
C PRO A 362 24.71 -13.03 -14.86
N GLN A 363 24.03 -14.14 -14.59
CA GLN A 363 24.40 -15.41 -15.21
C GLN A 363 24.38 -15.23 -16.73
N ALA A 364 25.44 -15.68 -17.39
CA ALA A 364 25.58 -15.79 -18.85
C ALA A 364 25.89 -14.55 -19.71
N ASP A 365 26.34 -13.40 -19.16
CA ASP A 365 26.89 -12.32 -20.03
C ASP A 365 28.42 -12.50 -20.25
N PRO A 366 28.87 -12.94 -21.44
CA PRO A 366 30.29 -13.22 -21.70
C PRO A 366 31.18 -11.97 -21.72
N ARG A 367 30.58 -10.76 -21.73
CA ARG A 367 31.33 -9.49 -21.75
C ARG A 367 31.88 -9.10 -20.40
N VAL A 368 31.51 -9.81 -19.34
CA VAL A 368 31.92 -9.52 -17.97
C VAL A 368 32.46 -10.76 -17.30
N ARG A 369 33.45 -10.56 -16.43
CA ARG A 369 34.01 -11.58 -15.55
C ARG A 369 34.07 -11.01 -14.15
N ALA A 370 34.37 -11.88 -13.17
CA ALA A 370 34.56 -11.46 -11.79
C ALA A 370 35.72 -12.21 -11.13
N LEU A 371 36.46 -11.52 -10.25
CA LEU A 371 37.50 -12.10 -9.40
C LEU A 371 37.12 -11.97 -7.94
N PRO A 372 37.48 -12.96 -7.10
CA PRO A 372 37.26 -12.86 -5.66
C PRO A 372 38.09 -11.72 -5.05
N LEU A 373 37.44 -10.91 -4.22
CA LEU A 373 38.08 -9.89 -3.40
C LEU A 373 38.32 -10.46 -2.00
N ALA A 374 39.59 -10.57 -1.59
CA ALA A 374 39.96 -11.23 -0.34
C ALA A 374 39.48 -10.44 0.89
N GLY A 375 39.12 -11.16 1.97
CA GLY A 375 38.77 -10.56 3.28
C GLY A 375 37.40 -9.89 3.34
N ALA A 376 36.59 -10.01 2.28
CA ALA A 376 35.37 -9.25 2.08
C ALA A 376 34.15 -10.15 1.95
N ALA A 377 33.11 -9.93 2.77
CA ALA A 377 31.83 -10.60 2.58
C ALA A 377 30.64 -9.70 2.92
N LEU A 378 29.57 -9.83 2.13
CA LEU A 378 28.27 -9.25 2.45
C LEU A 378 27.48 -10.23 3.31
N VAL A 379 27.00 -9.74 4.46
CA VAL A 379 26.15 -10.52 5.36
C VAL A 379 24.69 -10.12 5.14
N THR A 380 23.87 -11.09 4.78
CA THR A 380 22.42 -10.93 4.60
C THR A 380 21.71 -11.54 5.80
N GLN A 381 20.84 -10.77 6.45
CA GLN A 381 20.12 -11.20 7.65
C GLN A 381 18.62 -10.93 7.52
N LEU A 382 17.81 -11.84 8.05
CA LEU A 382 16.41 -11.57 8.37
C LEU A 382 16.35 -10.96 9.77
N ILE A 383 15.66 -9.83 9.93
CA ILE A 383 15.49 -9.14 11.20
C ILE A 383 14.01 -8.87 11.51
N TRP A 384 13.65 -8.84 12.79
CA TRP A 384 12.30 -8.52 13.26
C TRP A 384 12.32 -8.01 14.70
N MET A 385 11.22 -7.41 15.15
CA MET A 385 11.09 -6.94 16.55
C MET A 385 10.85 -8.13 17.51
N PRO A 386 11.45 -8.14 18.72
CA PRO A 386 11.22 -9.20 19.72
C PRO A 386 9.74 -9.47 20.01
N ALA A 387 8.90 -8.43 20.03
CA ALA A 387 7.44 -8.56 20.21
C ALA A 387 6.72 -9.40 19.14
N LYS A 388 7.36 -9.63 17.98
CA LYS A 388 6.83 -10.42 16.86
C LYS A 388 7.44 -11.83 16.78
N GLN A 389 8.35 -12.20 17.67
CA GLN A 389 9.06 -13.49 17.70
C GLN A 389 8.13 -14.70 17.55
N ASP A 390 7.01 -14.68 18.28
CA ASP A 390 6.05 -15.80 18.32
C ASP A 390 4.89 -15.65 17.34
N SER A 391 4.89 -14.59 16.53
CA SER A 391 3.86 -14.41 15.50
C SER A 391 3.94 -15.53 14.46
N ALA A 392 2.78 -15.96 13.95
CA ALA A 392 2.71 -17.02 12.95
C ALA A 392 3.44 -16.62 11.66
N GLN A 393 3.40 -15.33 11.31
CA GLN A 393 4.05 -14.76 10.14
C GLN A 393 5.58 -14.85 10.25
N VAL A 394 6.14 -14.38 11.38
CA VAL A 394 7.60 -14.42 11.61
C VAL A 394 8.12 -15.85 11.72
N ARG A 395 7.35 -16.77 12.31
CA ARG A 395 7.72 -18.19 12.32
C ARG A 395 7.75 -18.78 10.91
N LEU A 396 6.70 -18.55 10.13
CA LEU A 396 6.61 -19.06 8.76
C LEU A 396 7.74 -18.50 7.87
N ILE A 397 8.01 -17.20 7.90
CA ILE A 397 9.10 -16.63 7.09
C ILE A 397 10.47 -17.19 7.49
N ARG A 398 10.73 -17.40 8.78
CA ARG A 398 11.97 -17.99 9.26
C ARG A 398 12.14 -19.42 8.71
N GLU A 399 11.09 -20.22 8.78
CA GLU A 399 11.08 -21.57 8.22
C GLU A 399 11.32 -21.56 6.71
N LEU A 400 10.60 -20.71 5.96
CA LEU A 400 10.74 -20.60 4.50
C LEU A 400 12.13 -20.15 4.08
N VAL A 401 12.71 -19.18 4.80
CA VAL A 401 14.08 -18.70 4.57
C VAL A 401 15.11 -19.79 4.86
N GLN A 402 14.91 -20.60 5.89
CA GLN A 402 15.82 -21.70 6.24
C GLN A 402 15.71 -22.91 5.31
N GLN A 403 14.53 -23.16 4.73
CA GLN A 403 14.29 -24.26 3.79
C GLN A 403 14.79 -23.95 2.38
N ARG A 404 14.99 -22.67 2.05
CA ARG A 404 15.49 -22.24 0.75
C ARG A 404 17.00 -21.99 0.81
N PRO A 405 17.80 -22.68 -0.01
CA PRO A 405 19.20 -22.33 -0.11
C PRO A 405 19.32 -20.93 -0.71
N PHE A 406 20.13 -20.05 -0.08
CA PHE A 406 20.52 -18.77 -0.66
C PHE A 406 21.58 -18.99 -1.75
N ALA A 407 21.36 -19.96 -2.65
CA ALA A 407 22.36 -20.49 -3.59
C ALA A 407 22.58 -19.57 -4.78
#